data_AF-A0A2D8ITT5-F1
#
_entry.id   AF-A0A2D8ITT5-F1
#
_cell.length_a   1.000
_cell.length_b   1.000
_cell.length_c   1.000
_cell.angle_alpha   90.00
_cell.angle_beta   90.00
_cell.angle_gamma   90.00
#
_symmetry.space_group_name_H-M   'P 1'
#
loop_
_entity.id
_entity.type
_entity.pdbx_description
1 polymer ?
#
loop_
_entity_poly.entity_id
_entity_poly.type
_entity_poly.pdbx_seq_one_letter_code
_entity_poly.pdbx_strand_id
1 'polypeptide(L)'
;MSGGRVTRYTRLAELASGERDQAAERLRADQARQGAAESQLRQLLAFREEYEQRLTRDSHAGISAVQLREFRRFLGSLTAAIQQQEGLVEQADLALSTRRQELQDHHRKQDRIDGLVQRLRQDEIREREKRDQRMADERFAVQGPQVKPRG
;
A
#
# COMPACT_ATOMS: atom_id res chain seq x y z
N MET A 1 -23.31 4.51 29.39
CA MET A 1 -22.69 5.25 28.26
C MET A 1 -21.74 4.38 27.41
N SER A 2 -21.94 3.05 27.29
CA SER A 2 -20.97 2.19 26.58
C SER A 2 -20.98 2.41 25.06
N GLY A 3 -22.16 2.46 24.43
CA GLY A 3 -22.32 2.48 22.96
C GLY A 3 -21.56 3.58 22.22
N GLY A 4 -21.35 4.74 22.87
CA GLY A 4 -20.60 5.84 22.27
C GLY A 4 -19.09 5.57 22.07
N ARG A 5 -18.52 4.56 22.74
CA ARG A 5 -17.11 4.17 22.55
C ARG A 5 -16.97 3.25 21.34
N VAL A 6 -17.80 2.22 21.21
CA VAL A 6 -17.78 1.31 20.06
C VAL A 6 -18.03 2.07 18.75
N THR A 7 -19.00 2.99 18.72
CA THR A 7 -19.27 3.80 17.51
C THR A 7 -18.08 4.68 17.12
N ARG A 8 -17.42 5.32 18.09
CA ARG A 8 -16.24 6.16 17.82
C ARG A 8 -15.07 5.35 17.27
N TYR A 9 -14.75 4.21 17.88
CA TYR A 9 -13.66 3.36 17.39
C TYR A 9 -13.98 2.67 16.07
N THR A 10 -15.26 2.35 15.81
CA THR A 10 -15.67 1.83 14.49
C THR A 10 -15.42 2.87 13.39
N ARG A 11 -15.74 4.16 13.61
CA ARG A 11 -15.39 5.21 12.64
C ARG A 11 -13.88 5.39 12.45
N LEU A 12 -13.09 5.22 13.51
CA LEU A 12 -11.62 5.25 13.39
C LEU A 12 -11.10 4.06 12.57
N ALA A 13 -11.72 2.89 12.67
CA ALA A 13 -11.38 1.73 11.84
C ALA A 13 -11.69 2.00 10.36
N GLU A 14 -12.87 2.56 10.06
CA GLU A 14 -13.25 2.96 8.70
C GLU A 14 -12.27 3.98 8.11
N LEU A 15 -11.88 5.00 8.87
CA LEU A 15 -10.89 5.98 8.44
C LEU A 15 -9.52 5.33 8.17
N ALA A 16 -9.06 4.46 9.07
CA ALA A 16 -7.79 3.75 8.92
C ALA A 16 -7.79 2.83 7.68
N SER A 17 -8.91 2.18 7.38
CA SER A 17 -9.07 1.39 6.14
C SER A 17 -8.98 2.28 4.91
N GLY A 18 -9.63 3.45 4.91
CA GLY A 18 -9.53 4.42 3.82
C GLY A 18 -8.09 4.93 3.60
N GLU A 19 -7.36 5.24 4.67
CA GLU A 19 -5.95 5.62 4.61
C GLU A 19 -5.08 4.52 3.98
N ARG A 20 -5.32 3.26 4.36
CA ARG A 20 -4.62 2.09 3.82
C ARG A 20 -4.91 1.91 2.33
N ASP A 21 -6.17 2.01 1.92
CA ASP A 21 -6.54 1.81 0.52
C ASP A 21 -5.91 2.88 -0.39
N GLN A 22 -5.87 4.13 0.09
CA GLN A 22 -5.12 5.20 -0.57
C GLN A 22 -3.61 4.92 -0.61
N ALA A 23 -3.02 4.40 0.47
CA ALA A 23 -1.61 4.02 0.50
C ALA A 23 -1.30 2.89 -0.52
N ALA A 24 -2.20 1.91 -0.66
CA ALA A 24 -2.08 0.83 -1.63
C ALA A 24 -2.21 1.32 -3.08
N GLU A 25 -3.08 2.31 -3.34
CA GLU A 25 -3.15 2.97 -4.65
C GLU A 25 -1.86 3.70 -5.00
N ARG A 26 -1.31 4.48 -4.05
CA ARG A 26 -0.03 5.17 -4.24
C ARG A 26 1.11 4.20 -4.49
N LEU A 27 1.15 3.08 -3.77
CA LEU A 27 2.12 2.01 -3.99
C LEU A 27 2.04 1.45 -5.42
N ARG A 28 0.84 1.18 -5.91
CA ARG A 28 0.64 0.69 -7.30
C ARG A 28 1.14 1.70 -8.33
N ALA A 29 0.89 2.99 -8.12
CA ALA A 29 1.42 4.05 -8.98
C ALA A 29 2.95 4.09 -8.96
N ASP A 30 3.58 3.94 -7.79
CA ASP A 30 5.04 3.88 -7.65
C ASP A 30 5.65 2.66 -8.36
N GLN A 31 5.01 1.49 -8.25
CA GLN A 31 5.42 0.28 -8.98
C GLN A 31 5.34 0.46 -10.49
N ALA A 32 4.26 1.08 -10.99
CA ALA A 32 4.13 1.37 -12.42
C ALA A 32 5.22 2.32 -12.92
N ARG A 33 5.55 3.35 -12.12
CA ARG A 33 6.64 4.29 -12.44
C ARG A 33 8.01 3.62 -12.46
N GLN A 34 8.31 2.76 -11.49
CA GLN A 34 9.53 1.97 -11.45
C GLN A 34 9.64 1.08 -12.70
N GLY A 35 8.60 0.30 -13.01
CA GLY A 35 8.60 -0.58 -14.17
C GLY A 35 8.77 0.16 -15.50
N ALA A 36 8.17 1.35 -15.63
CA ALA A 36 8.36 2.21 -16.80
C ALA A 36 9.81 2.73 -16.90
N ALA A 37 10.39 3.18 -15.79
CA ALA A 37 11.77 3.66 -15.74
C ALA A 37 12.78 2.56 -16.10
N GLU A 38 12.59 1.36 -15.57
CA GLU A 38 13.43 0.20 -15.90
C GLU A 38 13.27 -0.21 -17.37
N SER A 39 12.04 -0.16 -17.91
CA SER A 39 11.80 -0.46 -19.32
C SER A 39 12.52 0.52 -20.25
N GLN A 40 12.46 1.81 -19.93
CA GLN A 40 13.19 2.84 -20.68
C GLN A 40 14.71 2.62 -20.60
N LEU A 41 15.24 2.26 -19.43
CA LEU A 41 16.66 1.94 -19.26
C LEU A 41 17.08 0.76 -20.15
N ARG A 42 16.31 -0.33 -20.13
CA ARG A 42 16.55 -1.50 -21.00
C ARG A 42 16.55 -1.14 -22.47
N GLN A 43 15.62 -0.29 -22.90
CA GLN A 43 15.56 0.18 -24.29
C GLN A 43 16.80 1.00 -24.67
N LEU A 44 17.26 1.90 -23.81
CA LEU A 44 18.46 2.70 -24.06
C LEU A 44 19.73 1.82 -24.14
N LEU A 45 19.84 0.81 -23.26
CA LEU A 45 20.96 -0.13 -23.26
C LEU A 45 20.96 -1.01 -24.52
N ALA A 46 19.81 -1.56 -24.91
CA ALA A 46 19.69 -2.34 -26.13
C ALA A 46 20.02 -1.50 -27.38
N PHE A 47 19.50 -0.27 -27.44
CA PHE A 47 19.78 0.63 -28.53
C PHE A 47 21.28 1.00 -28.61
N ARG A 48 21.94 1.20 -27.46
CA ARG A 48 23.40 1.41 -27.42
C ARG A 48 24.16 0.24 -28.01
N GLU A 49 23.81 -0.99 -27.62
CA GLU A 49 24.44 -2.20 -28.13
C GLU A 49 24.28 -2.32 -29.65
N GLU A 50 23.05 -2.15 -30.16
CA GLU A 50 22.77 -2.16 -31.60
C GLU A 50 23.58 -1.10 -32.35
N TYR A 51 23.69 0.10 -31.75
CA TYR A 51 24.42 1.22 -32.31
C TYR A 51 25.93 0.95 -32.38
N GLU A 52 26.51 0.39 -31.32
CA GLU A 52 27.93 -0.03 -31.28
C GLU A 52 28.21 -1.16 -32.30
N GLN A 53 27.33 -2.16 -32.41
CA GLN A 53 27.46 -3.23 -33.41
C GLN A 53 27.40 -2.71 -34.85
N ARG A 54 26.60 -1.67 -35.10
CA ARG A 54 26.56 -1.01 -36.42
C ARG A 54 27.88 -0.33 -36.74
N LEU A 55 28.48 0.40 -35.78
CA LEU A 55 29.80 1.00 -36.00
C LEU A 55 30.85 -0.06 -36.33
N THR A 56 30.87 -1.18 -35.61
CA THR A 56 31.84 -2.26 -35.88
C THR A 56 31.71 -2.75 -37.32
N ARG A 57 30.47 -2.99 -37.78
CA ARG A 57 30.20 -3.37 -39.18
C ARG A 57 30.64 -2.32 -40.18
N ASP A 58 30.28 -1.06 -39.94
CA ASP A 58 30.66 0.06 -40.82
C ASP A 58 32.19 0.26 -40.85
N SER A 59 32.86 0.03 -39.71
CA SER A 59 34.33 0.08 -39.54
C SER A 59 35.05 -0.93 -40.41
N HIS A 60 34.52 -2.14 -40.54
CA HIS A 60 35.06 -3.15 -41.46
C HIS A 60 34.88 -2.76 -42.93
N ALA A 61 33.88 -1.93 -43.27
CA ALA A 61 33.61 -1.46 -44.63
C ALA A 61 34.38 -0.18 -45.01
N GLY A 62 35.08 0.45 -44.06
CA GLY A 62 35.81 1.70 -44.25
C GLY A 62 34.94 2.94 -44.00
N ILE A 63 35.16 3.62 -42.88
CA ILE A 63 34.37 4.78 -42.42
C ILE A 63 35.24 6.03 -42.49
N SER A 64 34.62 7.14 -42.87
CA SER A 64 35.28 8.45 -42.88
C SER A 64 35.52 8.98 -41.45
N ALA A 65 36.56 9.81 -41.28
CA ALA A 65 36.83 10.48 -40.01
C ALA A 65 35.65 11.33 -39.51
N VAL A 66 34.86 11.89 -40.42
CA VAL A 66 33.65 12.67 -40.10
C VAL A 66 32.58 11.77 -39.49
N GLN A 67 32.27 10.63 -40.11
CA GLN A 67 31.30 9.66 -39.59
C GLN A 67 31.71 9.13 -38.20
N LEU A 68 33.01 8.87 -37.99
CA LEU A 68 33.52 8.41 -36.70
C LEU A 68 33.33 9.45 -35.59
N ARG A 69 33.53 10.72 -35.92
CA ARG A 69 33.32 11.81 -34.96
C ARG A 69 31.84 11.96 -34.59
N GLU A 70 30.94 11.92 -35.56
CA GLU A 70 29.49 12.00 -35.30
C GLU A 70 29.02 10.81 -34.45
N PHE A 71 29.51 9.60 -34.73
CA PHE A 71 29.24 8.42 -33.92
C PHE A 71 29.64 8.63 -32.46
N ARG A 72 30.89 9.05 -32.21
CA ARG A 72 31.41 9.28 -30.85
C ARG A 72 30.60 10.34 -30.11
N ARG A 73 30.20 11.40 -30.80
CA ARG A 73 29.34 12.45 -30.23
C ARG A 73 28.00 11.89 -29.79
N PHE A 74 27.33 11.12 -30.66
CA PHE A 74 26.05 10.53 -30.33
C PHE A 74 26.16 9.50 -29.19
N LEU A 75 27.19 8.65 -29.21
CA LEU A 75 27.44 7.68 -28.13
C LEU A 75 27.63 8.37 -26.78
N GLY A 76 28.32 9.51 -26.75
CA GLY A 76 28.44 10.35 -25.57
C GLY A 76 27.08 10.86 -25.07
N SER A 77 26.21 11.32 -25.97
CA SER A 77 24.85 11.73 -25.60
C SER A 77 23.98 10.58 -25.09
N LEU A 78 24.12 9.39 -25.68
CA LEU A 78 23.41 8.19 -25.27
C LEU A 78 23.87 7.70 -23.90
N THR A 79 25.17 7.77 -23.63
CA THR A 79 25.73 7.43 -22.30
C THR A 79 25.23 8.38 -21.24
N ALA A 80 25.18 9.69 -21.52
CA ALA A 80 24.61 10.67 -20.58
C ALA A 80 23.11 10.40 -20.33
N ALA A 81 22.35 10.05 -21.36
CA ALA A 81 20.93 9.68 -21.21
C ALA A 81 20.74 8.40 -20.38
N ILE A 82 21.58 7.38 -20.58
CA ILE A 82 21.57 6.15 -19.77
C ILE A 82 21.84 6.48 -18.30
N GLN A 83 22.88 7.26 -18.01
CA GLN A 83 23.21 7.66 -16.62
C GLN A 83 22.06 8.42 -15.95
N GLN A 84 21.40 9.32 -16.69
CA GLN A 84 20.21 10.00 -16.18
C GLN A 84 19.08 9.01 -15.89
N GLN A 85 18.86 8.05 -16.79
CA GLN A 85 17.81 7.04 -16.62
C GLN A 85 18.10 6.07 -15.47
N GLU A 86 19.35 5.69 -15.25
CA GLU A 86 19.79 4.91 -14.08
C GLU A 86 19.45 5.65 -12.78
N GLY A 87 19.74 6.95 -12.69
CA GLY A 87 19.37 7.77 -11.54
C GLY A 87 17.85 7.85 -11.32
N LEU A 88 17.04 7.85 -12.38
CA LEU A 88 15.58 7.80 -12.27
C LEU A 88 15.08 6.45 -11.74
N VAL A 89 15.71 5.35 -12.14
CA VAL A 89 15.40 4.01 -11.61
C VAL A 89 15.71 3.94 -10.12
N GLU A 90 16.90 4.39 -9.70
CA GLU A 90 17.30 4.42 -8.29
C GLU A 90 16.33 5.26 -7.43
N GLN A 91 15.91 6.43 -7.93
CA GLN A 91 14.93 7.28 -7.25
C GLN A 91 13.57 6.58 -7.13
N ALA A 92 13.13 5.89 -8.19
CA ALA A 92 11.87 5.14 -8.16
C ALA A 92 11.93 3.96 -7.19
N ASP A 93 13.06 3.26 -7.12
CA ASP A 93 13.30 2.16 -6.18
C ASP A 93 13.26 2.62 -4.72
N LEU A 94 13.92 3.75 -4.42
CA LEU A 94 13.89 4.34 -3.09
C LEU A 94 12.47 4.77 -2.70
N ALA A 95 11.76 5.47 -3.59
CA ALA A 95 10.38 5.89 -3.35
C ALA A 95 9.46 4.69 -3.10
N LEU A 96 9.63 3.62 -3.89
CA LEU A 96 8.85 2.40 -3.75
C LEU A 96 9.13 1.69 -2.41
N SER A 97 10.39 1.65 -1.98
CA SER A 97 10.77 1.09 -0.67
C SER A 97 10.11 1.86 0.48
N THR A 98 10.19 3.19 0.46
CA THR A 98 9.52 4.05 1.44
C THR A 98 8.01 3.81 1.44
N ARG A 99 7.38 3.72 0.26
CA ARG A 99 5.94 3.52 0.15
C ARG A 99 5.47 2.16 0.65
N ARG A 100 6.27 1.11 0.45
CA ARG A 100 6.02 -0.21 1.04
C ARG A 100 6.03 -0.15 2.57
N GLN A 101 6.96 0.60 3.16
CA GLN A 101 7.02 0.78 4.61
C GLN A 101 5.80 1.52 5.14
N GLU A 102 5.39 2.61 4.48
CA GLU A 102 4.17 3.35 4.84
C GLU A 102 2.92 2.45 4.83
N LEU A 103 2.75 1.64 3.78
CA LEU A 103 1.62 0.72 3.68
C LEU A 103 1.62 -0.31 4.83
N GLN A 104 2.79 -0.86 5.19
CA GLN A 104 2.92 -1.77 6.33
C GLN A 104 2.53 -1.09 7.64
N ASP A 105 2.90 0.16 7.85
CA ASP A 105 2.56 0.89 9.07
C ASP A 105 1.06 1.22 9.15
N HIS A 106 0.41 1.53 8.02
CA HIS A 106 -1.04 1.65 7.93
C HIS A 106 -1.75 0.33 8.27
N HIS A 107 -1.28 -0.80 7.73
CA HIS A 107 -1.79 -2.13 8.09
C HIS A 107 -1.69 -2.40 9.60
N ARG A 108 -0.51 -2.18 10.19
CA ARG A 108 -0.30 -2.37 11.64
C ARG A 108 -1.19 -1.45 12.48
N LYS A 109 -1.48 -0.24 12.03
CA LYS A 109 -2.40 0.69 12.71
C LYS A 109 -3.84 0.18 12.62
N GLN A 110 -4.27 -0.28 11.46
CA GLN A 110 -5.59 -0.85 11.24
C GLN A 110 -5.83 -2.08 12.13
N ASP A 111 -4.91 -3.05 12.12
CA ASP A 111 -5.05 -4.28 12.92
C ASP A 111 -5.21 -3.97 14.42
N ARG A 112 -4.49 -2.96 14.92
CA ARG A 112 -4.60 -2.49 16.31
C ARG A 112 -5.98 -1.91 16.61
N ILE A 113 -6.52 -1.08 15.72
CA ILE A 113 -7.84 -0.46 15.89
C ILE A 113 -8.93 -1.52 15.80
N ASP A 114 -8.86 -2.43 14.83
CA ASP A 114 -9.84 -3.50 14.63
C ASP A 114 -9.90 -4.44 15.83
N GLY A 115 -8.74 -4.83 16.36
CA GLY A 115 -8.65 -5.62 17.59
C GLY A 115 -9.27 -4.91 18.80
N LEU A 116 -9.13 -3.58 18.91
CA LEU A 116 -9.76 -2.81 19.98
C LEU A 116 -11.29 -2.72 19.79
N VAL A 117 -11.77 -2.47 18.57
CA VAL A 117 -13.20 -2.45 18.25
C VAL A 117 -13.85 -3.79 18.61
N GLN A 118 -13.21 -4.91 18.25
CA GLN A 118 -13.73 -6.24 18.56
C GLN A 118 -13.86 -6.46 20.07
N ARG A 119 -12.84 -6.10 20.86
CA ARG A 119 -12.89 -6.20 22.33
C ARG A 119 -14.02 -5.35 22.91
N LEU A 120 -14.15 -4.10 22.48
CA LEU A 120 -15.19 -3.20 22.96
C LEU A 120 -16.60 -3.72 22.63
N ARG A 121 -16.80 -4.32 21.45
CA ARG A 121 -18.08 -4.96 21.08
C ARG A 121 -18.38 -6.15 21.99
N GLN A 122 -17.39 -7.00 22.27
CA GLN A 122 -17.55 -8.13 23.18
C GLN A 122 -17.85 -7.70 24.62
N ASP A 123 -17.24 -6.64 25.10
CA ASP A 123 -17.55 -6.06 26.42
C ASP A 123 -19.00 -5.55 26.46
N GLU A 124 -19.46 -4.88 25.40
CA GLU A 124 -20.84 -4.37 25.33
C GLU A 124 -21.90 -5.47 25.32
N ILE A 125 -21.64 -6.56 24.59
CA ILE A 125 -22.52 -7.73 24.57
C ILE A 125 -22.61 -8.32 25.98
N ARG A 126 -21.47 -8.59 26.62
CA ARG A 126 -21.42 -9.13 28.00
C ARG A 126 -22.14 -8.23 29.01
N GLU A 127 -21.96 -6.92 28.91
CA GLU A 127 -22.64 -5.97 29.80
C GLU A 127 -24.14 -5.85 29.51
N ARG A 128 -24.58 -6.09 28.27
CA ARG A 128 -26.01 -6.18 27.95
C ARG A 128 -26.61 -7.46 28.51
N GLU A 129 -25.99 -8.61 28.29
CA GLU A 129 -26.44 -9.91 28.80
C GLU A 129 -26.60 -9.90 30.33
N LYS A 130 -25.60 -9.35 31.06
CA LYS A 130 -25.70 -9.18 32.52
C LYS A 130 -26.87 -8.30 32.96
N ARG A 131 -27.16 -7.22 32.22
CA ARG A 131 -28.31 -6.34 32.53
C ARG A 131 -29.63 -7.06 32.25
N ASP A 132 -29.73 -7.77 31.13
CA ASP A 132 -30.94 -8.49 30.73
C ASP A 132 -31.24 -9.62 31.72
N GLN A 133 -30.22 -10.34 32.20
CA GLN A 133 -30.35 -11.36 33.24
C GLN A 133 -30.89 -10.76 34.56
N ARG A 134 -30.30 -9.65 35.04
CA ARG A 134 -30.79 -8.97 36.26
C ARG A 134 -32.25 -8.52 36.14
N MET A 135 -32.63 -7.94 35.01
CA MET A 135 -34.02 -7.52 34.77
C MET A 135 -34.98 -8.71 34.71
N ALA A 136 -34.54 -9.86 34.19
CA ALA A 136 -35.32 -11.08 34.20
C ALA A 136 -35.54 -11.57 35.65
N ASP A 137 -34.46 -11.68 36.43
CA ASP A 137 -34.52 -12.13 37.83
C ASP A 137 -35.43 -11.22 38.68
N GLU A 138 -35.35 -9.90 38.51
CA GLU A 138 -36.25 -8.93 39.18
C GLU A 138 -37.72 -9.15 38.81
N ARG A 139 -38.03 -9.39 37.53
CA ARG A 139 -39.41 -9.67 37.09
C ARG A 139 -39.94 -10.99 37.63
N PHE A 140 -39.10 -12.01 37.74
CA PHE A 140 -39.46 -13.30 38.34
C PHE A 140 -39.66 -13.18 39.86
N ALA A 141 -38.83 -12.39 40.54
CA ALA A 141 -38.97 -12.15 41.98
C ALA A 141 -40.23 -11.34 42.32
N VAL A 142 -40.57 -10.33 41.52
CA VAL A 142 -41.80 -9.52 41.71
C VAL A 142 -43.08 -10.29 41.36
N GLN A 143 -43.00 -11.29 40.47
CA GLN A 143 -44.12 -12.18 40.12
C GLN A 143 -44.12 -13.52 40.88
N GLY A 144 -43.39 -13.61 42.01
CA GLY A 144 -43.44 -14.75 42.92
C GLY A 144 -44.89 -15.20 43.19
N PRO A 145 -45.12 -16.51 43.30
CA PRO A 145 -46.31 -17.18 42.78
C PRO A 145 -47.59 -16.57 43.34
N GLN A 146 -48.47 -16.08 42.46
CA GLN A 146 -49.89 -15.96 42.79
C GLN A 146 -50.45 -17.37 43.00
N VAL A 147 -50.21 -17.93 44.20
CA VAL A 147 -50.97 -19.06 44.69
C VAL A 147 -52.37 -18.54 44.96
N LYS A 148 -53.27 -18.72 43.98
CA LYS A 148 -54.71 -18.55 44.20
C LYS A 148 -55.12 -19.42 45.40
N PRO A 149 -55.75 -18.88 46.44
CA PRO A 149 -56.31 -19.72 47.50
C PRO A 149 -57.44 -20.55 46.89
N ARG A 150 -57.35 -21.88 47.05
CA ARG A 150 -58.49 -22.77 46.83
C ARG A 150 -59.49 -22.50 47.96
N GLY A 151 -60.66 -21.99 47.59
CA GLY A 151 -61.85 -21.83 48.42
C GLY A 151 -63.07 -21.81 47.50
#